data_AF-A0A971BF36-F1
#
_entry.id   AF-A0A971BF36-F1
#
_cell.length_a   1.000
_cell.length_b   1.000
_cell.length_c   1.000
_cell.angle_alpha   90.00
_cell.angle_beta   90.00
_cell.angle_gamma   90.00
#
_symmetry.space_group_name_H-M   'P 1'
#
loop_
_entity.id
_entity.type
_entity.pdbx_description
1 polymer ?
#
loop_
_entity_poly.entity_id
_entity_poly.type
_entity_poly.pdbx_seq_one_letter_code
_entity_poly.pdbx_strand_id
1 'polypeptide(L)'
;MSKFCLKCGSPIDENAQFCTRCGAKTKTVCAACQTPNSAGDARCSACGAPLDVAQQAVLKTAPVQAYAQQRDMAAAPPAGQQTVPYPQQPVSYKPAVPQPPQNDLPTPARGKKSKLGLILGIGAGVVLIAAAVVIFVILPRGGDTPAGPTEIKLSPFPAELIVDPSAANVSCSYDAPDYIIPANYRSMDYIAFMQLSADQGATDLLIEVEIPGFTQKYEQKITITRSETELRIHPPLAEGVAETLNSSKDAQISISVTDLNNGKIIVKDSKPVKLYSRYDMQWVAEDGMPYDENILAWVTPEAEEIRELLRWSADACNELTQGQLNAIVGYQEAVSGWSHETLTYVQAYSIMHTMAHEFGVKYIMSPFSSTSSDLQRIATPSEVLNSASGLCVETAVTMASALQAMNMHAVLILLPGHCQVAVETWYGSGDYFLIETTSLENAASAYTQEDLDYVILTYPYTKDEWRAYLAQDGYTAIDCDLSQQLQIMSID
;
A
#
# COMPACT_ATOMS: atom_id res chain seq x y z
N MET A 1 -44.99 -28.09 -9.92
CA MET A 1 -44.70 -26.64 -9.87
C MET A 1 -43.58 -26.36 -10.88
N SER A 2 -43.81 -25.49 -11.87
CA SER A 2 -42.77 -25.14 -12.85
C SER A 2 -41.56 -24.54 -12.13
N LYS A 3 -40.42 -25.24 -12.16
CA LYS A 3 -39.15 -24.71 -11.65
C LYS A 3 -38.55 -23.77 -12.70
N PHE A 4 -37.75 -22.81 -12.26
CA PHE A 4 -37.06 -21.87 -13.15
C PHE A 4 -35.55 -22.12 -13.09
N CYS A 5 -34.85 -21.91 -14.21
CA CYS A 5 -33.41 -22.00 -14.27
C CYS A 5 -32.77 -20.83 -13.50
N LEU A 6 -31.95 -21.12 -12.49
CA LEU A 6 -31.28 -20.09 -11.68
C LEU A 6 -30.28 -19.22 -12.46
N LYS A 7 -29.84 -19.68 -13.65
CA LYS A 7 -28.92 -18.91 -14.50
C LYS A 7 -29.63 -17.93 -15.44
N CYS A 8 -30.82 -18.26 -15.95
CA CYS A 8 -31.47 -17.46 -17.00
C CYS A 8 -32.98 -17.25 -16.83
N GLY A 9 -33.55 -17.67 -15.71
CA GLY A 9 -34.96 -17.49 -15.34
C GLY A 9 -35.97 -18.24 -16.22
N SER A 10 -35.54 -19.10 -17.14
CA SER A 10 -36.46 -19.81 -18.04
C SER A 10 -37.12 -21.01 -17.36
N PRO A 11 -38.41 -21.30 -17.64
CA PRO A 11 -39.08 -22.46 -17.05
C PRO A 11 -38.39 -23.75 -17.48
N ILE A 12 -38.26 -24.68 -16.54
CA ILE A 12 -37.65 -26.00 -16.73
C ILE A 12 -38.61 -27.10 -16.27
N ASP A 13 -38.59 -28.23 -16.98
CA ASP A 13 -39.30 -29.43 -16.57
C ASP A 13 -38.71 -29.98 -15.25
N GLU A 14 -39.55 -30.55 -14.38
CA GLU A 14 -39.15 -30.96 -13.01
C GLU A 14 -37.99 -31.98 -12.98
N ASN A 15 -37.85 -32.75 -14.06
CA ASN A 15 -36.84 -33.81 -14.23
C ASN A 15 -35.72 -33.46 -15.22
N ALA A 16 -35.71 -32.25 -15.79
CA ALA A 16 -34.64 -31.82 -16.68
C ALA A 16 -33.29 -31.87 -15.94
N GLN A 17 -32.26 -32.42 -16.60
CA GLN A 17 -30.88 -32.43 -16.11
C GLN A 17 -30.10 -31.16 -16.51
N PHE A 18 -30.54 -30.52 -17.60
CA PHE A 18 -29.97 -29.29 -18.13
C PHE A 18 -31.09 -28.35 -18.60
N CYS A 19 -30.86 -27.04 -18.50
CA CYS A 19 -31.73 -26.01 -19.06
C CYS A 19 -31.65 -26.03 -20.59
N THR A 20 -32.78 -26.19 -21.27
CA THR A 20 -32.86 -26.22 -22.74
C THR A 20 -32.53 -24.89 -23.41
N ARG A 21 -32.54 -23.77 -22.67
CA ARG A 21 -32.23 -22.43 -23.21
C ARG A 21 -30.77 -22.03 -23.04
N CYS A 22 -30.15 -22.29 -21.88
CA CYS A 22 -28.77 -21.82 -21.59
C CYS A 22 -27.76 -22.94 -21.29
N GLY A 23 -28.20 -24.21 -21.29
CA GLY A 23 -27.33 -25.37 -21.05
C GLY A 23 -26.90 -25.57 -19.60
N ALA A 24 -27.31 -24.72 -18.65
CA ALA A 24 -26.95 -24.87 -17.24
C ALA A 24 -27.51 -26.17 -16.63
N LYS A 25 -26.72 -26.86 -15.79
CA LYS A 25 -27.19 -28.02 -15.03
C LYS A 25 -28.27 -27.61 -14.04
N THR A 26 -29.34 -28.40 -13.98
CA THR A 26 -30.52 -28.13 -13.13
C THR A 26 -30.63 -29.08 -11.94
N LYS A 27 -29.71 -30.05 -11.86
CA LYS A 27 -29.59 -31.02 -10.76
C LYS A 27 -28.14 -31.09 -10.27
N THR A 28 -27.97 -31.36 -8.98
CA THR A 28 -26.70 -31.72 -8.35
C THR A 28 -26.88 -33.04 -7.61
N VAL A 29 -25.80 -33.79 -7.39
CA VAL A 29 -25.83 -35.06 -6.67
C VAL A 29 -25.07 -34.89 -5.37
N CYS A 30 -25.69 -35.28 -4.26
CA CYS A 30 -25.05 -35.21 -2.95
C CYS A 30 -23.81 -36.10 -2.90
N ALA A 31 -22.65 -35.53 -2.54
CA ALA A 31 -21.40 -36.29 -2.43
C ALA A 31 -21.44 -37.33 -1.29
N ALA A 32 -22.22 -37.10 -0.24
CA ALA A 32 -22.28 -37.96 0.94
C ALA A 32 -23.19 -39.18 0.78
N CYS A 33 -24.34 -39.05 0.09
CA CYS A 33 -25.35 -40.11 -0.01
C CYS A 33 -25.87 -40.36 -1.43
N GLN A 34 -25.34 -39.67 -2.43
CA GLN A 34 -25.70 -39.79 -3.85
C GLN A 34 -27.15 -39.45 -4.21
N THR A 35 -27.92 -38.85 -3.28
CA THR A 35 -29.28 -38.39 -3.58
C THR A 35 -29.25 -37.23 -4.59
N PRO A 36 -30.06 -37.27 -5.66
CA PRO A 36 -30.24 -36.14 -6.57
C PRO A 36 -31.00 -35.00 -5.90
N ASN A 37 -30.49 -33.78 -6.02
CA ASN A 37 -31.10 -32.55 -5.51
C ASN A 37 -31.20 -31.51 -6.64
N SER A 38 -31.98 -30.46 -6.43
CA SER A 38 -32.07 -29.36 -7.39
C SER A 38 -30.79 -28.52 -7.36
N ALA A 39 -30.34 -28.06 -8.53
CA ALA A 39 -29.23 -27.11 -8.60
C ALA A 39 -29.69 -25.81 -7.90
N GLY A 40 -28.96 -25.40 -6.85
CA GLY A 40 -29.29 -24.26 -5.98
C GLY A 40 -29.79 -24.63 -4.59
N ASP A 41 -30.11 -25.91 -4.32
CA ASP A 41 -30.40 -26.34 -2.95
C ASP A 41 -29.12 -26.23 -2.11
N ALA A 42 -29.18 -25.55 -0.95
CA ALA A 42 -28.02 -25.42 -0.08
C ALA A 42 -27.64 -26.74 0.63
N ARG A 43 -28.64 -27.60 0.90
CA ARG A 43 -28.46 -28.87 1.64
C ARG A 43 -29.21 -30.02 0.99
N CYS A 44 -28.68 -31.23 1.16
CA CYS A 44 -29.26 -32.45 0.63
C CYS A 44 -30.58 -32.77 1.34
N SER A 45 -31.65 -32.95 0.57
CA SER A 45 -32.99 -33.30 1.06
C SER A 45 -33.05 -34.61 1.85
N ALA A 46 -32.14 -35.57 1.60
CA ALA A 46 -32.11 -36.85 2.30
C ALA A 46 -31.24 -36.89 3.56
N CYS A 47 -29.99 -36.39 3.51
CA CYS A 47 -29.03 -36.52 4.61
C CYS A 47 -28.60 -35.19 5.25
N GLY A 48 -29.07 -34.06 4.74
CA GLY A 48 -28.72 -32.73 5.25
C GLY A 48 -27.28 -32.28 4.98
N ALA A 49 -26.47 -33.05 4.24
CA ALA A 49 -25.12 -32.63 3.86
C ALA A 49 -25.15 -31.39 2.94
N PRO A 50 -24.19 -30.46 3.05
CA PRO A 50 -24.10 -29.31 2.15
C PRO A 50 -23.93 -29.73 0.69
N LEU A 51 -24.53 -28.96 -0.21
CA LEU A 51 -24.55 -29.25 -1.65
C LEU A 51 -23.67 -28.33 -2.50
N ASP A 52 -23.03 -27.33 -1.91
CA ASP A 52 -22.07 -26.49 -2.63
C ASP A 52 -20.82 -27.31 -3.03
N VAL A 53 -20.20 -26.89 -4.14
CA VAL A 53 -19.12 -27.65 -4.78
C VAL A 53 -17.83 -27.67 -3.94
N ALA A 54 -17.56 -26.61 -3.17
CA ALA A 54 -16.35 -26.47 -2.36
C ALA A 54 -16.43 -27.35 -1.10
N GLN A 55 -17.54 -27.32 -0.37
CA GLN A 55 -17.78 -28.13 0.82
C GLN A 55 -18.00 -29.61 0.47
N GLN A 56 -18.57 -29.92 -0.71
CA GLN A 56 -18.65 -31.30 -1.19
C GLN A 56 -17.26 -31.91 -1.50
N ALA A 57 -16.27 -31.11 -1.90
CA ALA A 57 -14.90 -31.58 -2.11
C ALA A 57 -14.21 -31.92 -0.77
N VAL A 58 -14.52 -31.19 0.29
CA VAL A 58 -14.05 -31.47 1.66
C VAL A 58 -14.64 -32.79 2.20
N LEU A 59 -15.93 -33.06 1.94
CA LEU A 59 -16.58 -34.31 2.35
C LEU A 59 -16.02 -35.57 1.67
N LYS A 60 -15.45 -35.44 0.47
CA LYS A 60 -14.84 -36.58 -0.27
C LYS A 60 -13.45 -36.96 0.22
N THR A 61 -12.78 -36.08 0.96
CA THR A 61 -11.37 -36.23 1.34
C THR A 61 -11.16 -36.58 2.82
N ALA A 62 -12.23 -36.59 3.62
CA ALA A 62 -12.15 -36.97 5.03
C ALA A 62 -12.27 -38.50 5.23
N PRO A 63 -11.25 -39.20 5.73
CA PRO A 63 -11.43 -40.56 6.22
C PRO A 63 -12.23 -40.52 7.53
N VAL A 64 -13.29 -41.31 7.59
CA VAL A 64 -14.13 -41.43 8.78
C VAL A 64 -13.41 -42.29 9.82
N GLN A 65 -12.87 -41.68 10.87
CA GLN A 65 -12.59 -42.35 12.13
C GLN A 65 -13.42 -41.72 13.24
N ALA A 66 -14.49 -42.43 13.61
CA ALA A 66 -15.31 -42.12 14.76
C ALA A 66 -14.52 -42.39 16.05
N TYR A 67 -14.36 -41.38 16.90
CA TYR A 67 -13.88 -41.58 18.27
C TYR A 67 -15.06 -41.50 19.25
N ALA A 68 -15.44 -42.67 19.74
CA ALA A 68 -16.15 -42.84 20.99
C ALA A 68 -15.18 -42.71 22.17
N GLN A 69 -15.67 -42.10 23.25
CA GLN A 69 -15.30 -42.18 24.68
C GLN A 69 -14.00 -42.91 25.08
N GLN A 70 -13.15 -42.27 25.89
CA GLN A 70 -13.00 -42.45 27.36
C GLN A 70 -11.60 -42.06 27.86
N ARG A 71 -11.58 -41.55 29.10
CA ARG A 71 -10.40 -41.15 29.88
C ARG A 71 -9.43 -42.32 30.09
N ASP A 72 -8.13 -42.04 30.08
CA ASP A 72 -7.24 -42.39 31.20
C ASP A 72 -5.90 -41.63 31.13
N MET A 73 -5.44 -41.20 32.31
CA MET A 73 -4.18 -40.50 32.53
C MET A 73 -3.00 -41.48 32.56
N ALA A 74 -1.93 -41.17 31.82
CA ALA A 74 -0.57 -41.57 32.19
C ALA A 74 0.43 -40.54 31.62
N ALA A 75 1.19 -39.91 32.53
CA ALA A 75 2.19 -38.91 32.22
C ALA A 75 3.50 -39.55 31.72
N ALA A 76 4.15 -38.90 30.76
CA ALA A 76 5.54 -39.10 30.36
C ALA A 76 6.22 -37.71 30.16
N PRO A 77 7.54 -37.59 30.39
CA PRO A 77 8.19 -36.34 30.82
C PRO A 77 8.52 -35.36 29.67
N PRO A 78 8.77 -34.07 29.97
CA PRO A 78 8.87 -33.03 28.94
C PRO A 78 10.27 -33.00 28.32
N ALA A 79 10.33 -32.96 26.99
CA ALA A 79 11.52 -32.58 26.23
C ALA A 79 11.36 -31.13 25.76
N GLY A 80 12.17 -30.24 26.36
CA GLY A 80 12.61 -28.93 25.88
C GLY A 80 11.62 -28.06 25.09
N GLN A 81 10.81 -27.25 25.78
CA GLN A 81 10.20 -26.06 25.20
C GLN A 81 11.20 -24.90 25.25
N GLN A 82 11.67 -24.45 24.09
CA GLN A 82 12.06 -23.05 23.92
C GLN A 82 10.76 -22.24 23.83
N THR A 83 10.49 -21.48 24.88
CA THR A 83 9.39 -20.52 24.94
C THR A 83 9.72 -19.31 24.06
N VAL A 84 9.02 -19.18 22.94
CA VAL A 84 8.87 -17.89 22.24
C VAL A 84 7.69 -17.18 22.91
N PRO A 85 7.82 -15.96 23.47
CA PRO A 85 6.70 -15.27 24.08
C PRO A 85 5.71 -14.84 22.99
N TYR A 86 4.49 -15.34 23.04
CA TYR A 86 3.35 -14.75 22.34
C TYR A 86 2.86 -13.53 23.15
N PRO A 87 2.67 -12.35 22.55
CA PRO A 87 1.92 -11.28 23.20
C PRO A 87 0.46 -11.73 23.41
N GLN A 88 -0.03 -11.51 24.63
CA GLN A 88 -1.40 -11.81 25.02
C GLN A 88 -2.38 -10.92 24.23
N GLN A 89 -3.57 -11.46 23.93
CA GLN A 89 -4.70 -10.69 23.40
C GLN A 89 -4.91 -9.42 24.24
N PRO A 90 -5.18 -8.25 23.61
CA PRO A 90 -5.47 -7.06 24.38
C PRO A 90 -6.74 -7.26 25.20
N VAL A 91 -6.63 -6.91 26.47
CA VAL A 91 -7.71 -6.88 27.44
C VAL A 91 -8.73 -5.84 26.99
N SER A 92 -10.03 -6.16 27.12
CA SER A 92 -11.16 -5.24 26.95
C SER A 92 -10.81 -3.82 27.43
N TYR A 93 -10.72 -2.88 26.48
CA TYR A 93 -10.50 -1.47 26.77
C TYR A 93 -11.81 -0.87 27.29
N LYS A 94 -11.80 -0.41 28.54
CA LYS A 94 -12.82 0.49 29.08
C LYS A 94 -12.23 1.92 29.08
N PRO A 95 -12.81 2.89 28.36
CA PRO A 95 -12.31 4.26 28.38
C PRO A 95 -12.45 4.86 29.78
N ALA A 96 -11.38 5.50 30.28
CA ALA A 96 -11.42 6.28 31.51
C ALA A 96 -11.88 7.71 31.20
N VAL A 97 -12.81 8.24 32.01
CA VAL A 97 -13.29 9.63 31.95
C VAL A 97 -12.20 10.58 32.48
N PRO A 98 -11.74 11.60 31.73
CA PRO A 98 -10.70 12.52 32.21
C PRO A 98 -11.17 13.44 33.34
N GLN A 99 -10.38 13.59 34.39
CA GLN A 99 -10.50 14.66 35.39
C GLN A 99 -9.57 15.84 35.05
N PRO A 100 -9.94 17.09 35.39
CA PRO A 100 -9.18 18.29 34.99
C PRO A 100 -7.83 18.44 35.73
N PRO A 101 -6.79 18.97 35.08
CA PRO A 101 -5.43 19.00 35.61
C PRO A 101 -5.18 20.11 36.65
N GLN A 102 -4.45 19.76 37.72
CA GLN A 102 -3.83 20.71 38.65
C GLN A 102 -2.44 21.12 38.13
N ASN A 103 -2.16 22.42 38.18
CA ASN A 103 -0.90 23.07 37.81
C ASN A 103 0.27 22.60 38.70
N ASP A 104 1.46 22.40 38.11
CA ASP A 104 2.70 23.09 38.55
C ASP A 104 3.94 22.78 37.66
N LEU A 105 4.42 23.84 36.99
CA LEU A 105 5.80 24.35 36.84
C LEU A 105 6.96 23.52 36.20
N PRO A 106 7.97 24.22 35.60
CA PRO A 106 8.62 23.78 34.37
C PRO A 106 10.02 23.12 34.50
N THR A 107 10.37 22.42 33.42
CA THR A 107 11.64 21.77 33.06
C THR A 107 12.85 22.71 33.03
N PRO A 108 14.08 22.19 33.28
CA PRO A 108 15.30 22.83 32.80
C PRO A 108 15.91 22.10 31.59
N ALA A 109 16.22 22.89 30.56
CA ALA A 109 16.95 22.51 29.36
C ALA A 109 18.45 22.25 29.61
N ARG A 110 19.02 21.33 28.82
CA ARG A 110 20.47 21.14 28.55
C ARG A 110 20.56 20.81 27.06
N GLY A 111 21.37 21.40 26.19
CA GLY A 111 22.56 22.24 26.31
C GLY A 111 23.50 21.84 25.17
N LYS A 112 23.32 22.44 23.98
CA LYS A 112 24.17 22.21 22.78
C LYS A 112 25.63 22.55 23.08
N LYS A 113 26.57 21.71 22.63
CA LYS A 113 28.00 22.02 22.58
C LYS A 113 28.53 21.84 21.16
N SER A 114 28.97 22.95 20.56
CA SER A 114 29.79 23.02 19.35
C SER A 114 31.22 23.44 19.70
N LYS A 115 32.23 22.76 19.13
CA LYS A 115 33.62 23.23 18.87
C LYS A 115 34.11 22.33 17.74
N LEU A 116 34.38 22.76 16.50
CA LEU A 116 35.27 23.80 15.97
C LEU A 116 36.68 23.79 16.58
N GLY A 117 37.64 23.31 15.77
CA GLY A 117 39.06 23.64 15.88
C GLY A 117 39.98 22.41 15.85
N LEU A 118 40.62 22.12 14.71
CA LEU A 118 42.08 22.17 14.54
C LEU A 118 42.45 21.89 13.07
N ILE A 119 42.66 22.96 12.30
CA ILE A 119 43.45 22.94 11.07
C ILE A 119 44.89 23.24 11.50
N LEU A 120 45.84 22.36 11.17
CA LEU A 120 47.25 22.67 10.89
C LEU A 120 48.01 21.36 10.62
N GLY A 121 48.51 21.22 9.39
CA GLY A 121 49.30 20.07 8.94
C GLY A 121 49.75 20.23 7.48
N ILE A 122 50.50 21.30 7.22
CA ILE A 122 51.26 21.57 5.98
C ILE A 122 52.05 20.30 5.60
N GLY A 123 51.91 19.74 4.40
CA GLY A 123 52.15 20.42 3.13
C GLY A 123 53.65 20.45 2.82
N ALA A 124 54.33 19.31 2.93
CA ALA A 124 55.74 19.15 2.57
C ALA A 124 55.89 18.03 1.53
N GLY A 125 55.73 18.42 0.27
CA GLY A 125 55.96 17.57 -0.89
C GLY A 125 55.31 18.21 -2.11
N VAL A 126 56.10 18.43 -3.17
CA VAL A 126 55.68 18.92 -4.50
C VAL A 126 55.81 20.44 -4.80
N VAL A 127 56.79 21.15 -4.21
CA VAL A 127 57.24 22.47 -4.77
C VAL A 127 58.77 22.53 -4.92
N LEU A 128 59.37 21.48 -5.52
CA LEU A 128 60.80 21.40 -5.83
C LEU A 128 61.11 21.37 -7.35
N ILE A 129 60.25 21.95 -8.19
CA ILE A 129 60.52 22.12 -9.63
C ILE A 129 60.10 23.51 -10.11
N ALA A 130 60.51 24.57 -9.42
CA ALA A 130 60.32 25.94 -9.92
C ALA A 130 61.47 26.92 -9.59
N ALA A 131 62.51 26.49 -8.86
CA ALA A 131 63.58 27.38 -8.39
C ALA A 131 64.97 27.11 -9.01
N ALA A 132 65.03 26.45 -10.17
CA ALA A 132 66.29 26.16 -10.87
C ALA A 132 66.54 27.05 -12.11
N VAL A 133 65.66 28.00 -12.45
CA VAL A 133 65.71 28.68 -13.77
C VAL A 133 66.10 30.16 -13.73
N VAL A 134 66.19 30.83 -12.57
CA VAL A 134 66.30 32.32 -12.58
C VAL A 134 67.63 32.88 -12.04
N ILE A 135 68.62 32.06 -11.69
CA ILE A 135 69.93 32.58 -11.23
C ILE A 135 71.07 31.95 -12.05
N PHE A 136 71.11 32.27 -13.35
CA PHE A 136 72.33 32.09 -14.16
C PHE A 136 72.45 33.10 -15.31
N VAL A 137 71.97 34.32 -15.09
CA VAL A 137 72.25 35.44 -16.00
C VAL A 137 72.68 36.62 -15.15
N ILE A 138 74.00 36.80 -15.02
CA ILE A 138 74.71 38.10 -14.96
C ILE A 138 76.22 37.77 -14.80
N LEU A 139 76.93 37.87 -15.94
CA LEU A 139 78.36 38.19 -16.19
C LEU A 139 79.15 37.21 -17.10
N PRO A 140 80.10 37.74 -17.91
CA PRO A 140 80.25 37.37 -19.31
C PRO A 140 81.59 36.69 -19.61
N ARG A 141 81.58 35.70 -20.50
CA ARG A 141 82.74 35.19 -21.25
C ARG A 141 82.17 34.67 -22.58
N GLY A 142 82.55 35.20 -23.72
CA GLY A 142 83.88 35.07 -24.33
C GLY A 142 83.61 34.38 -25.66
N GLY A 143 84.06 34.99 -26.76
CA GLY A 143 83.46 34.81 -28.08
C GLY A 143 83.45 33.38 -28.61
N ASP A 144 82.44 33.10 -29.43
CA ASP A 144 82.51 32.24 -30.60
C ASP A 144 81.32 32.56 -31.53
N THR A 145 81.56 32.38 -32.83
CA THR A 145 80.74 32.66 -34.02
C THR A 145 79.22 32.42 -33.92
N PRO A 146 78.39 33.13 -34.71
CA PRO A 146 76.94 33.00 -34.65
C PRO A 146 76.49 31.63 -35.19
N ALA A 147 76.03 30.77 -34.29
CA ALA A 147 75.26 29.59 -34.65
C ALA A 147 73.94 30.04 -35.29
N GLY A 148 73.60 29.46 -36.45
CA GLY A 148 72.32 29.68 -37.12
C GLY A 148 71.11 29.34 -36.23
N PRO A 149 69.89 29.77 -36.60
CA PRO A 149 68.71 29.62 -35.77
C PRO A 149 68.53 28.15 -35.39
N THR A 150 68.64 27.86 -34.09
CA THR A 150 68.41 26.53 -33.55
C THR A 150 66.92 26.24 -33.71
N GLU A 151 66.60 25.35 -34.63
CA GLU A 151 65.24 24.92 -34.90
C GLU A 151 64.70 24.22 -33.64
N ILE A 152 63.75 24.86 -32.94
CA ILE A 152 63.08 24.26 -31.79
C ILE A 152 62.19 23.14 -32.33
N LYS A 153 62.69 21.90 -32.30
CA LYS A 153 61.86 20.71 -32.51
C LYS A 153 60.92 20.56 -31.32
N LEU A 154 59.70 21.09 -31.47
CA LEU A 154 58.60 20.75 -30.61
C LEU A 154 58.32 19.24 -30.76
N SER A 155 58.46 18.50 -29.67
CA SER A 155 57.96 17.12 -29.61
C SER A 155 56.46 17.16 -29.92
N PRO A 156 55.97 16.35 -30.89
CA PRO A 156 54.53 16.28 -31.14
C PRO A 156 53.83 15.85 -29.85
N PHE A 157 52.68 16.46 -29.57
CA PHE A 157 51.85 16.08 -28.43
C PHE A 157 51.55 14.58 -28.53
N PRO A 158 51.66 13.80 -27.45
CA PRO A 158 51.44 12.35 -27.50
C PRO A 158 50.08 12.04 -28.11
N ALA A 159 50.05 11.22 -29.16
CA ALA A 159 48.81 10.91 -29.88
C ALA A 159 47.74 10.29 -28.97
N GLU A 160 48.18 9.57 -27.93
CA GLU A 160 47.34 8.97 -26.88
C GLU A 160 46.60 10.01 -26.02
N LEU A 161 47.07 11.26 -25.96
CA LEU A 161 46.45 12.36 -25.22
C LEU A 161 45.64 13.28 -26.13
N ILE A 162 45.66 13.07 -27.45
CA ILE A 162 44.83 13.82 -28.40
C ILE A 162 43.41 13.26 -28.28
N VAL A 163 42.56 13.96 -27.53
CA VAL A 163 41.11 13.71 -27.55
C VAL A 163 40.63 14.00 -28.96
N ASP A 164 40.00 13.03 -29.62
CA ASP A 164 39.38 13.25 -30.93
C ASP A 164 38.29 14.32 -30.78
N PRO A 165 38.45 15.54 -31.33
CA PRO A 165 37.47 16.61 -31.16
C PRO A 165 36.15 16.33 -31.89
N SER A 166 36.09 15.26 -32.69
CA SER A 166 34.89 14.88 -33.47
C SER A 166 33.96 13.89 -32.76
N ALA A 167 34.40 13.27 -31.66
CA ALA A 167 33.58 12.33 -30.89
C ALA A 167 33.54 12.75 -29.42
N ALA A 168 32.38 13.23 -28.96
CA ALA A 168 32.16 13.49 -27.55
C ALA A 168 32.12 12.17 -26.76
N ASN A 169 32.86 12.09 -25.66
CA ASN A 169 32.71 11.01 -24.70
C ASN A 169 31.60 11.35 -23.73
N VAL A 170 30.63 10.46 -23.62
CA VAL A 170 29.49 10.60 -22.72
C VAL A 170 29.81 9.90 -21.41
N SER A 171 29.72 10.64 -20.31
CA SER A 171 29.64 10.10 -18.96
C SER A 171 28.16 9.86 -18.63
N CYS A 172 27.85 8.67 -18.12
CA CYS A 172 26.52 8.29 -17.67
C CYS A 172 26.64 7.50 -16.37
N SER A 173 26.16 8.05 -15.26
CA SER A 173 25.84 7.30 -14.04
C SER A 173 24.33 7.20 -13.93
N TYR A 174 23.85 6.12 -13.32
CA TYR A 174 22.43 5.94 -13.07
C TYR A 174 22.21 5.10 -11.82
N ASP A 175 21.02 5.26 -11.24
CA ASP A 175 20.54 4.58 -10.05
C ASP A 175 19.12 4.07 -10.26
N ALA A 176 18.76 2.98 -9.60
CA ALA A 176 17.47 2.31 -9.76
C ALA A 176 17.07 1.59 -8.45
N PRO A 177 15.78 1.51 -8.12
CA PRO A 177 15.32 0.91 -6.87
C PRO A 177 15.46 -0.62 -6.89
N ASP A 178 15.75 -1.20 -5.73
CA ASP A 178 15.83 -2.66 -5.55
C ASP A 178 14.45 -3.34 -5.56
N TYR A 179 13.39 -2.58 -5.23
CA TYR A 179 12.02 -3.08 -5.23
C TYR A 179 11.00 -2.01 -5.61
N ILE A 180 9.82 -2.45 -6.03
CA ILE A 180 8.68 -1.60 -6.34
C ILE A 180 7.44 -2.19 -5.67
N ILE A 181 6.68 -1.33 -4.99
CA ILE A 181 5.33 -1.63 -4.48
C ILE A 181 4.33 -0.98 -5.43
N PRO A 182 3.44 -1.76 -6.09
CA PRO A 182 2.51 -1.21 -7.10
C PRO A 182 1.66 -0.05 -6.59
N ALA A 183 1.15 -0.14 -5.36
CA ALA A 183 0.35 0.91 -4.72
C ALA A 183 1.10 2.25 -4.62
N ASN A 184 2.42 2.19 -4.43
CA ASN A 184 3.27 3.37 -4.29
C ASN A 184 3.84 3.84 -5.63
N TYR A 185 3.62 3.11 -6.73
CA TYR A 185 4.32 3.37 -7.99
C TYR A 185 4.11 4.81 -8.48
N ARG A 186 2.90 5.35 -8.39
CA ARG A 186 2.62 6.73 -8.85
C ARG A 186 3.30 7.81 -8.01
N SER A 187 3.52 7.57 -6.72
CA SER A 187 4.19 8.51 -5.83
C SER A 187 5.72 8.35 -5.85
N MET A 188 6.26 7.33 -6.52
CA MET A 188 7.70 7.20 -6.73
C MET A 188 8.22 8.28 -7.67
N ASP A 189 9.35 8.91 -7.30
CA ASP A 189 9.98 9.95 -8.12
C ASP A 189 10.55 9.42 -9.45
N TYR A 190 11.08 8.20 -9.44
CA TYR A 190 11.69 7.56 -10.60
C TYR A 190 11.84 6.04 -10.40
N ILE A 191 11.97 5.31 -11.50
CA ILE A 191 12.54 3.94 -11.50
C ILE A 191 13.96 3.91 -12.08
N ALA A 192 14.37 4.98 -12.75
CA ALA A 192 15.75 5.22 -13.13
C ALA A 192 16.07 6.71 -12.98
N PHE A 193 17.06 7.03 -12.15
CA PHE A 193 17.67 8.34 -12.08
C PHE A 193 18.99 8.32 -12.84
N MET A 194 19.22 9.28 -13.73
CA MET A 194 20.42 9.34 -14.56
C MET A 194 21.11 10.70 -14.44
N GLN A 195 22.44 10.68 -14.39
CA GLN A 195 23.28 11.87 -14.51
C GLN A 195 24.18 11.71 -15.73
N LEU A 196 24.06 12.66 -16.65
CA LEU A 196 24.62 12.58 -17.99
C LEU A 196 25.44 13.83 -18.29
N SER A 197 26.62 13.67 -18.89
CA SER A 197 27.41 14.79 -19.40
C SER A 197 28.27 14.37 -20.57
N ALA A 198 28.55 15.30 -21.48
CA ALA A 198 29.49 15.11 -22.58
C ALA A 198 30.79 15.87 -22.26
N ASP A 199 31.94 15.23 -22.43
CA ASP A 199 33.24 15.86 -22.15
C ASP A 199 33.52 17.07 -23.06
N GLN A 200 32.92 17.12 -24.25
CA GLN A 200 33.00 18.21 -25.22
C GLN A 200 31.76 18.29 -26.10
N GLY A 201 31.51 19.47 -26.68
CA GLY A 201 30.42 19.67 -27.64
C GLY A 201 29.02 19.44 -27.06
N ALA A 202 28.08 19.17 -27.98
CA ALA A 202 26.73 18.73 -27.66
C ALA A 202 26.48 17.39 -28.37
N THR A 203 25.82 16.47 -27.66
CA THR A 203 25.55 15.11 -28.16
C THR A 203 24.08 14.77 -27.98
N ASP A 204 23.48 14.22 -29.03
CA ASP A 204 22.11 13.72 -28.99
C ASP A 204 22.11 12.27 -28.50
N LEU A 205 21.37 12.00 -27.44
CA LEU A 205 21.20 10.65 -26.87
C LEU A 205 19.76 10.18 -27.04
N LEU A 206 19.61 8.89 -27.31
CA LEU A 206 18.35 8.15 -27.15
C LEU A 206 18.42 7.38 -25.84
N ILE A 207 17.47 7.63 -24.96
CA ILE A 207 17.34 6.96 -23.67
C ILE A 207 16.09 6.11 -23.69
N GLU A 208 16.24 4.85 -23.31
CA GLU A 208 15.15 3.90 -23.20
C GLU A 208 15.19 3.22 -21.83
N VAL A 209 14.04 3.18 -21.16
CA VAL A 209 13.89 2.52 -19.86
C VAL A 209 12.56 1.78 -19.83
N GLU A 210 12.57 0.54 -19.36
CA GLU A 210 11.34 -0.22 -19.13
C GLU A 210 11.53 -1.32 -18.08
N ILE A 211 10.44 -1.74 -17.46
CA ILE A 211 10.34 -3.03 -16.79
C ILE A 211 9.47 -3.91 -17.68
N PRO A 212 10.05 -4.84 -18.45
CA PRO A 212 9.29 -5.60 -19.45
C PRO A 212 8.05 -6.28 -18.86
N GLY A 213 6.88 -5.98 -19.44
CA GLY A 213 5.60 -6.52 -18.99
C GLY A 213 5.03 -5.91 -17.71
N PHE A 214 5.65 -4.85 -17.18
CA PHE A 214 5.16 -4.10 -16.01
C PHE A 214 5.03 -2.60 -16.30
N THR A 215 5.93 -2.01 -17.08
CA THR A 215 5.78 -0.62 -17.54
C THR A 215 5.61 -0.56 -19.05
N GLN A 216 5.12 0.57 -19.53
CA GLN A 216 5.30 0.97 -20.92
C GLN A 216 6.78 1.28 -21.16
N LYS A 217 7.21 1.14 -22.42
CA LYS A 217 8.55 1.53 -22.82
C LYS A 217 8.66 3.05 -22.80
N TYR A 218 9.57 3.58 -21.97
CA TYR A 218 9.96 4.97 -22.05
C TYR A 218 11.02 5.14 -23.13
N GLU A 219 10.86 6.17 -23.95
CA GLU A 219 11.83 6.53 -24.99
C GLU A 219 11.91 8.05 -25.09
N GLN A 220 13.11 8.61 -24.89
CA GLN A 220 13.32 10.05 -24.98
C GLN A 220 14.62 10.36 -25.72
N LYS A 221 14.53 11.25 -26.71
CA LYS A 221 15.69 11.92 -27.28
C LYS A 221 16.04 13.14 -26.43
N ILE A 222 17.29 13.26 -26.00
CA ILE A 222 17.81 14.45 -25.32
C ILE A 222 19.09 14.95 -26.00
N THR A 223 19.40 16.22 -25.82
CA THR A 223 20.71 16.77 -26.17
C THR A 223 21.43 17.14 -24.88
N ILE A 224 22.62 16.57 -24.66
CA ILE A 224 23.47 16.88 -23.51
C ILE A 224 24.69 17.70 -23.91
N THR A 225 25.29 18.38 -22.95
CA THR A 225 26.51 19.18 -23.14
C THR A 225 27.51 18.86 -22.02
N ARG A 226 28.53 19.71 -21.83
CA ARG A 226 29.43 19.63 -20.68
C ARG A 226 28.77 19.89 -19.34
N SER A 227 27.62 20.57 -19.34
CA SER A 227 26.82 20.73 -18.13
C SER A 227 26.16 19.40 -17.81
N GLU A 228 26.19 19.02 -16.54
CA GLU A 228 25.49 17.83 -16.05
C GLU A 228 23.98 17.97 -16.26
N THR A 229 23.39 16.95 -16.89
CA THR A 229 21.95 16.81 -17.10
C THR A 229 21.45 15.70 -16.21
N GLU A 230 20.48 16.00 -15.35
CA GLU A 230 19.77 15.00 -14.55
C GLU A 230 18.46 14.60 -15.22
N LEU A 231 18.16 13.31 -15.21
CA LEU A 231 16.86 12.78 -15.63
C LEU A 231 16.28 11.88 -14.56
N ARG A 232 15.00 12.12 -14.22
CA ARG A 232 14.16 11.26 -13.40
C ARG A 232 13.17 10.57 -14.34
N ILE A 233 13.33 9.26 -14.53
CA ILE A 233 12.55 8.50 -15.51
C ILE A 233 11.54 7.65 -14.76
N HIS A 234 10.26 7.89 -15.06
CA HIS A 234 9.11 7.22 -14.48
C HIS A 234 8.14 6.81 -15.61
N PRO A 235 8.33 5.63 -16.22
CA PRO A 235 7.46 5.17 -17.29
C PRO A 235 6.07 4.83 -16.73
N PRO A 236 4.97 5.08 -17.45
CA PRO A 236 3.64 4.64 -17.02
C PRO A 236 3.59 3.12 -16.85
N LEU A 237 2.76 2.64 -15.93
CA LEU A 237 2.47 1.20 -15.82
C LEU A 237 1.81 0.69 -17.12
N ALA A 238 2.09 -0.56 -17.44
CA ALA A 238 1.33 -1.27 -18.46
C ALA A 238 -0.12 -1.50 -17.96
N GLU A 239 -1.07 -1.57 -18.89
CA GLU A 239 -2.49 -1.69 -18.56
C GLU A 239 -2.79 -2.96 -17.75
N GLY A 240 -3.51 -2.84 -16.63
CA GLY A 240 -3.99 -3.96 -15.83
C GLY A 240 -2.94 -4.67 -14.96
N VAL A 241 -1.67 -4.23 -14.97
CA VAL A 241 -0.59 -4.96 -14.29
C VAL A 241 -0.55 -4.74 -12.79
N ALA A 242 -0.98 -3.58 -12.30
CA ALA A 242 -1.02 -3.30 -10.87
C ALA A 242 -2.11 -4.11 -10.20
N GLU A 243 -3.27 -4.20 -10.85
CA GLU A 243 -4.49 -4.86 -10.38
C GLU A 243 -4.35 -6.39 -10.38
N THR A 244 -3.44 -6.93 -11.19
CA THR A 244 -3.23 -8.37 -11.34
C THR A 244 -1.98 -8.91 -10.62
N LEU A 245 -1.16 -8.06 -10.01
CA LEU A 245 0.06 -8.49 -9.32
C LEU A 245 -0.23 -9.00 -7.91
N ASN A 246 -0.91 -10.15 -7.81
CA ASN A 246 -1.37 -10.71 -6.53
C ASN A 246 -0.25 -11.36 -5.69
N SER A 247 0.90 -11.65 -6.31
CA SER A 247 2.07 -12.22 -5.64
C SER A 247 3.33 -11.50 -6.06
N SER A 248 4.24 -11.29 -5.12
CA SER A 248 5.55 -10.70 -5.40
C SER A 248 6.32 -11.55 -6.41
N LYS A 249 7.08 -10.91 -7.31
CA LYS A 249 7.89 -11.57 -8.33
C LYS A 249 9.17 -10.78 -8.62
N ASP A 250 10.21 -11.48 -9.03
CA ASP A 250 11.42 -10.84 -9.54
C ASP A 250 11.21 -10.35 -10.98
N ALA A 251 11.77 -9.19 -11.29
CA ALA A 251 11.78 -8.59 -12.62
C ALA A 251 13.14 -7.93 -12.89
N GLN A 252 13.22 -7.22 -14.02
CA GLN A 252 14.43 -6.53 -14.45
C GLN A 252 14.08 -5.15 -15.00
N ILE A 253 14.82 -4.13 -14.60
CA ILE A 253 14.79 -2.79 -15.18
C ILE A 253 15.80 -2.77 -16.32
N SER A 254 15.29 -2.69 -17.55
CA SER A 254 16.07 -2.57 -18.78
C SER A 254 16.43 -1.10 -18.99
N ILE A 255 17.72 -0.80 -19.15
CA ILE A 255 18.24 0.56 -19.30
C ILE A 255 19.16 0.62 -20.52
N SER A 256 18.87 1.55 -21.42
CA SER A 256 19.59 1.76 -22.68
C SER A 256 19.86 3.24 -22.90
N VAL A 257 21.11 3.58 -23.23
CA VAL A 257 21.53 4.93 -23.64
C VAL A 257 22.40 4.80 -24.87
N THR A 258 21.95 5.37 -25.99
CA THR A 258 22.64 5.31 -27.28
C THR A 258 22.94 6.71 -27.78
N ASP A 259 24.19 6.96 -28.17
CA ASP A 259 24.59 8.18 -28.88
C ASP A 259 24.08 8.13 -30.32
N LEU A 260 23.19 9.06 -30.68
CA LEU A 260 22.54 9.12 -31.98
C LEU A 260 23.45 9.67 -33.08
N ASN A 261 24.55 10.34 -32.73
CA ASN A 261 25.46 10.92 -33.72
C ASN A 261 26.34 9.85 -34.38
N ASN A 262 26.70 8.80 -33.63
CA ASN A 262 27.62 7.75 -34.08
C ASN A 262 27.08 6.32 -33.88
N GLY A 263 25.90 6.15 -33.26
CA GLY A 263 25.28 4.85 -32.98
C GLY A 263 25.94 4.08 -31.83
N LYS A 264 26.84 4.70 -31.06
CA LYS A 264 27.56 4.06 -29.96
C LYS A 264 26.62 3.84 -28.78
N ILE A 265 26.57 2.61 -28.28
CA ILE A 265 25.88 2.28 -27.04
C ILE A 265 26.75 2.76 -25.87
N ILE A 266 26.22 3.68 -25.06
CA ILE A 266 26.86 4.21 -23.86
C ILE A 266 26.52 3.33 -22.65
N VAL A 267 25.24 2.99 -22.51
CA VAL A 267 24.72 2.07 -21.49
C VAL A 267 23.81 1.06 -22.15
N LYS A 268 23.97 -0.21 -21.75
CA LYS A 268 23.02 -1.29 -22.01
C LYS A 268 23.12 -2.26 -20.85
N ASP A 269 22.27 -2.03 -19.84
CA ASP A 269 22.28 -2.81 -18.61
C ASP A 269 20.86 -3.29 -18.24
N SER A 270 20.82 -4.26 -17.33
CA SER A 270 19.63 -4.82 -16.73
C SER A 270 19.83 -4.90 -15.22
N LYS A 271 19.04 -4.15 -14.44
CA LYS A 271 19.09 -4.21 -12.97
C LYS A 271 17.99 -5.12 -12.43
N PRO A 272 18.28 -6.04 -11.49
CA PRO A 272 17.23 -6.78 -10.82
C PRO A 272 16.35 -5.84 -10.01
N VAL A 273 15.04 -6.10 -10.02
CA VAL A 273 14.08 -5.40 -9.17
C VAL A 273 13.04 -6.39 -8.68
N LYS A 274 12.68 -6.32 -7.40
CA LYS A 274 11.58 -7.10 -6.84
C LYS A 274 10.27 -6.33 -6.97
N LEU A 275 9.30 -6.87 -7.68
CA LEU A 275 7.95 -6.31 -7.70
C LEU A 275 7.14 -6.96 -6.58
N TYR A 276 6.71 -6.17 -5.61
CA TYR A 276 5.84 -6.63 -4.52
C TYR A 276 4.41 -6.86 -5.01
N SER A 277 3.63 -7.58 -4.21
CA SER A 277 2.21 -7.77 -4.49
C SER A 277 1.48 -6.44 -4.35
N ARG A 278 0.38 -6.28 -5.07
CA ARG A 278 -0.56 -5.16 -4.90
C ARG A 278 -1.12 -5.05 -3.49
N TYR A 279 -1.11 -6.16 -2.75
CA TYR A 279 -1.57 -6.22 -1.35
C TYR A 279 -0.49 -5.84 -0.34
N ASP A 280 0.76 -5.65 -0.76
CA ASP A 280 1.86 -5.36 0.17
C ASP A 280 1.91 -3.87 0.51
N MET A 281 1.48 -3.52 1.72
CA MET A 281 1.60 -2.18 2.30
C MET A 281 2.94 -2.04 3.01
N GLN A 282 3.72 -1.01 2.65
CA GLN A 282 4.92 -0.62 3.38
C GLN A 282 4.58 0.47 4.38
N TRP A 283 4.67 0.15 5.68
CA TRP A 283 4.46 1.10 6.77
C TRP A 283 5.68 1.96 7.03
N VAL A 284 6.89 1.41 6.85
CA VAL A 284 8.14 2.09 7.18
C VAL A 284 9.18 1.84 6.09
N ALA A 285 9.87 2.89 5.68
CA ALA A 285 11.04 2.85 4.80
C ALA A 285 12.25 2.18 5.48
N GLU A 286 13.26 1.79 4.71
CA GLU A 286 14.50 1.22 5.26
C GLU A 286 15.26 2.19 6.19
N ASP A 287 15.12 3.50 5.98
CA ASP A 287 15.73 4.54 6.80
C ASP A 287 14.90 4.92 8.05
N GLY A 288 13.75 4.27 8.24
CA GLY A 288 12.83 4.51 9.34
C GLY A 288 11.77 5.59 9.08
N MET A 289 11.71 6.19 7.88
CA MET A 289 10.64 7.12 7.53
C MET A 289 9.27 6.40 7.49
N PRO A 290 8.23 6.92 8.16
CA PRO A 290 6.88 6.35 8.07
C PRO A 290 6.26 6.63 6.71
N TYR A 291 5.46 5.68 6.25
CA TYR A 291 4.71 5.71 4.99
C TYR A 291 3.22 5.43 5.23
N ASP A 292 2.73 5.87 6.38
CA ASP A 292 1.38 5.65 6.87
C ASP A 292 0.32 6.01 5.83
N GLU A 293 0.49 7.13 5.10
CA GLU A 293 -0.46 7.62 4.11
C GLU A 293 -0.67 6.68 2.92
N ASN A 294 0.28 5.77 2.62
CA ASN A 294 0.11 4.81 1.53
C ASN A 294 -1.07 3.85 1.76
N ILE A 295 -1.57 3.72 3.00
CA ILE A 295 -2.78 2.94 3.29
C ILE A 295 -4.01 3.47 2.55
N LEU A 296 -3.99 4.75 2.13
CA LEU A 296 -5.05 5.36 1.32
C LEU A 296 -5.23 4.66 -0.02
N ALA A 297 -4.26 3.89 -0.50
CA ALA A 297 -4.42 3.05 -1.68
C ALA A 297 -5.46 1.94 -1.47
N TRP A 298 -5.71 1.51 -0.22
CA TRP A 298 -6.75 0.52 0.13
C TRP A 298 -8.12 1.14 0.40
N VAL A 299 -8.25 2.47 0.34
CA VAL A 299 -9.54 3.15 0.44
C VAL A 299 -10.16 3.22 -0.96
N THR A 300 -11.05 2.28 -1.26
CA THR A 300 -11.59 2.02 -2.60
C THR A 300 -13.11 2.29 -2.67
N PRO A 301 -13.56 3.56 -2.57
CA PRO A 301 -14.99 3.90 -2.50
C PRO A 301 -15.78 3.52 -3.77
N GLU A 302 -15.10 3.38 -4.92
CA GLU A 302 -15.72 3.04 -6.20
C GLU A 302 -15.86 1.52 -6.44
N ALA A 303 -15.39 0.67 -5.52
CA ALA A 303 -15.46 -0.79 -5.66
C ALA A 303 -16.92 -1.30 -5.71
N GLU A 304 -17.18 -2.34 -6.53
CA GLU A 304 -18.53 -2.87 -6.70
C GLU A 304 -19.11 -3.44 -5.39
N GLU A 305 -18.27 -4.08 -4.57
CA GLU A 305 -18.63 -4.64 -3.27
C GLU A 305 -18.96 -3.54 -2.25
N ILE A 306 -18.32 -2.37 -2.31
CA ILE A 306 -18.67 -1.21 -1.49
C ILE A 306 -20.06 -0.69 -1.86
N ARG A 307 -20.36 -0.63 -3.16
CA ARG A 307 -21.71 -0.28 -3.62
C ARG A 307 -22.76 -1.29 -3.17
N GLU A 308 -22.43 -2.58 -3.16
CA GLU A 308 -23.33 -3.63 -2.63
C GLU A 308 -23.54 -3.47 -1.12
N LEU A 309 -22.46 -3.24 -0.37
CA LEU A 309 -22.51 -2.94 1.07
C LEU A 309 -23.47 -1.79 1.37
N LEU A 310 -23.33 -0.67 0.66
CA LEU A 310 -24.20 0.50 0.83
C LEU A 310 -25.66 0.22 0.48
N ARG A 311 -25.91 -0.60 -0.57
CA ARG A 311 -27.26 -1.00 -0.94
C ARG A 311 -27.97 -1.74 0.19
N TRP A 312 -27.28 -2.67 0.84
CA TRP A 312 -27.85 -3.45 1.94
C TRP A 312 -27.89 -2.63 3.24
N SER A 313 -26.95 -1.68 3.40
CA SER A 313 -26.95 -0.71 4.50
C SER A 313 -28.20 0.18 4.50
N ALA A 314 -28.79 0.48 3.33
CA ALA A 314 -30.06 1.19 3.26
C ALA A 314 -31.23 0.39 3.89
N ASP A 315 -31.24 -0.94 3.74
CA ASP A 315 -32.27 -1.81 4.34
C ASP A 315 -32.08 -1.90 5.86
N ALA A 316 -30.83 -2.03 6.32
CA ALA A 316 -30.50 -1.96 7.74
C ALA A 316 -30.90 -0.60 8.36
N CYS A 317 -30.59 0.50 7.67
CA CYS A 317 -30.98 1.85 8.09
C CYS A 317 -32.50 1.99 8.19
N ASN A 318 -33.24 1.44 7.22
CA ASN A 318 -34.69 1.43 7.25
C ASN A 318 -35.25 0.68 8.46
N GLU A 319 -34.69 -0.49 8.78
CA GLU A 319 -35.10 -1.28 9.95
C GLU A 319 -34.79 -0.56 11.27
N LEU A 320 -33.55 -0.11 11.45
CA LEU A 320 -33.08 0.56 12.67
C LEU A 320 -33.87 1.84 12.97
N THR A 321 -34.29 2.54 11.92
CA THR A 321 -35.02 3.81 12.04
C THR A 321 -36.53 3.63 11.94
N GLN A 322 -37.03 2.39 11.92
CA GLN A 322 -38.45 2.06 11.79
C GLN A 322 -39.13 2.76 10.60
N GLY A 323 -38.42 2.83 9.48
CA GLY A 323 -38.86 3.44 8.24
C GLY A 323 -38.72 4.96 8.14
N GLN A 324 -38.12 5.62 9.14
CA GLN A 324 -37.89 7.07 9.06
C GLN A 324 -36.82 7.44 8.04
N LEU A 325 -35.81 6.58 7.82
CA LEU A 325 -34.79 6.75 6.80
C LEU A 325 -34.54 5.43 6.06
N ASN A 326 -34.98 5.34 4.81
CA ASN A 326 -34.79 4.19 3.92
C ASN A 326 -33.79 4.49 2.81
N ALA A 327 -32.59 4.93 3.20
CA ALA A 327 -31.49 5.27 2.32
C ALA A 327 -30.19 5.45 3.12
N ILE A 328 -29.05 5.36 2.44
CA ILE A 328 -27.81 6.00 2.87
C ILE A 328 -27.62 7.22 1.98
N VAL A 329 -27.53 8.41 2.58
CA VAL A 329 -27.57 9.72 1.91
C VAL A 329 -26.33 10.58 2.17
N GLY A 330 -25.41 10.13 3.02
CA GLY A 330 -24.25 10.93 3.44
C GLY A 330 -24.67 12.17 4.23
N TYR A 331 -24.01 13.31 3.96
CA TYR A 331 -24.33 14.61 4.58
C TYR A 331 -25.49 15.32 3.89
N GLN A 332 -26.67 14.71 3.94
CA GLN A 332 -27.92 15.29 3.44
C GLN A 332 -29.00 15.26 4.51
N GLU A 333 -29.75 16.36 4.66
CA GLU A 333 -30.87 16.48 5.60
C GLU A 333 -32.11 15.72 5.10
N ALA A 334 -32.07 14.39 5.20
CA ALA A 334 -33.11 13.52 4.66
C ALA A 334 -34.33 13.34 5.59
N VAL A 335 -34.20 13.61 6.89
CA VAL A 335 -35.27 13.41 7.88
C VAL A 335 -35.52 14.70 8.66
N SER A 336 -36.76 15.20 8.60
CA SER A 336 -37.14 16.43 9.28
C SER A 336 -37.06 16.29 10.80
N GLY A 337 -36.38 17.24 11.46
CA GLY A 337 -36.26 17.30 12.91
C GLY A 337 -35.15 16.41 13.49
N TRP A 338 -34.41 15.68 12.66
CA TRP A 338 -33.19 15.01 13.10
C TRP A 338 -32.02 15.98 13.14
N SER A 339 -31.10 15.74 14.07
CA SER A 339 -29.81 16.43 14.10
C SER A 339 -28.86 15.87 13.03
N HIS A 340 -27.85 16.65 12.65
CA HIS A 340 -26.80 16.21 11.73
C HIS A 340 -26.04 15.00 12.30
N GLU A 341 -25.78 15.02 13.60
CA GLU A 341 -25.13 13.95 14.35
C GLU A 341 -25.96 12.66 14.28
N THR A 342 -27.29 12.75 14.47
CA THR A 342 -28.18 11.59 14.35
C THR A 342 -28.16 11.00 12.94
N LEU A 343 -28.20 11.83 11.90
CA LEU A 343 -28.13 11.38 10.50
C LEU A 343 -26.82 10.65 10.21
N THR A 344 -25.69 11.23 10.59
CA THR A 344 -24.36 10.62 10.39
C THR A 344 -24.24 9.32 11.18
N TYR A 345 -24.64 9.33 12.46
CA TYR A 345 -24.54 8.19 13.37
C TYR A 345 -25.30 6.98 12.85
N VAL A 346 -26.58 7.14 12.50
CA VAL A 346 -27.43 6.04 12.02
C VAL A 346 -26.86 5.42 10.74
N GLN A 347 -26.33 6.23 9.83
CA GLN A 347 -25.78 5.74 8.56
C GLN A 347 -24.46 4.99 8.78
N ALA A 348 -23.53 5.56 9.55
CA ALA A 348 -22.26 4.92 9.88
C ALA A 348 -22.50 3.58 10.61
N TYR A 349 -23.45 3.58 11.55
CA TYR A 349 -23.83 2.37 12.25
C TYR A 349 -24.46 1.33 11.32
N SER A 350 -25.38 1.74 10.42
CA SER A 350 -26.02 0.83 9.46
C SER A 350 -24.98 0.15 8.57
N ILE A 351 -23.96 0.88 8.12
CA ILE A 351 -22.87 0.32 7.31
C ILE A 351 -22.08 -0.73 8.10
N MET A 352 -21.68 -0.40 9.33
CA MET A 352 -20.93 -1.31 10.19
C MET A 352 -21.75 -2.56 10.56
N HIS A 353 -23.04 -2.37 10.86
CA HIS A 353 -23.99 -3.45 11.10
C HIS A 353 -24.12 -4.36 9.87
N THR A 354 -24.32 -3.80 8.67
CA THR A 354 -24.43 -4.58 7.43
C THR A 354 -23.14 -5.35 7.12
N MET A 355 -21.97 -4.74 7.31
CA MET A 355 -20.68 -5.44 7.14
C MET A 355 -20.58 -6.67 8.06
N ALA A 356 -20.98 -6.54 9.33
CA ALA A 356 -20.88 -7.62 10.30
C ALA A 356 -22.01 -8.66 10.19
N HIS A 357 -23.26 -8.23 10.00
CA HIS A 357 -24.45 -9.07 10.03
C HIS A 357 -24.76 -9.69 8.67
N GLU A 358 -24.84 -8.86 7.63
CA GLU A 358 -25.28 -9.31 6.29
C GLU A 358 -24.15 -9.95 5.50
N PHE A 359 -22.98 -9.29 5.47
CA PHE A 359 -21.78 -9.84 4.85
C PHE A 359 -21.07 -10.86 5.76
N GLY A 360 -21.46 -10.94 7.04
CA GLY A 360 -20.95 -11.93 7.97
C GLY A 360 -19.48 -11.74 8.33
N VAL A 361 -18.93 -10.55 8.15
CA VAL A 361 -17.50 -10.28 8.35
C VAL A 361 -17.11 -10.55 9.79
N LYS A 362 -16.04 -11.34 9.97
CA LYS A 362 -15.45 -11.65 11.28
C LYS A 362 -14.00 -11.23 11.36
N TYR A 363 -13.56 -10.95 12.59
CA TYR A 363 -12.17 -10.67 12.86
C TYR A 363 -11.33 -11.96 12.72
N ILE A 364 -10.45 -12.01 11.72
CA ILE A 364 -9.56 -13.17 11.49
C ILE A 364 -8.13 -12.71 11.27
N MET A 365 -7.26 -13.03 12.24
CA MET A 365 -5.81 -12.89 12.08
C MET A 365 -5.26 -14.07 11.29
N SER A 366 -5.14 -13.90 9.97
CA SER A 366 -4.63 -14.94 9.08
C SER A 366 -3.12 -14.79 8.82
N PRO A 367 -2.44 -15.86 8.34
CA PRO A 367 -1.06 -15.75 7.88
C PRO A 367 -0.87 -14.82 6.69
N PHE A 368 -1.94 -14.48 5.94
CA PHE A 368 -1.88 -13.56 4.80
C PHE A 368 -1.25 -12.24 5.24
N SER A 369 -1.77 -11.66 6.31
CA SER A 369 -1.35 -10.36 6.85
C SER A 369 -0.19 -10.47 7.87
N SER A 370 0.37 -11.67 8.08
CA SER A 370 1.47 -11.96 9.01
C SER A 370 2.85 -11.93 8.33
N THR A 371 3.20 -10.81 7.68
CA THR A 371 4.49 -10.64 6.97
C THR A 371 5.58 -10.06 7.88
N SER A 372 5.65 -8.75 8.07
CA SER A 372 6.53 -8.06 9.04
C SER A 372 5.86 -6.79 9.56
N SER A 373 6.48 -6.12 10.53
CA SER A 373 6.03 -4.79 10.99
C SER A 373 6.17 -3.72 9.91
N ASP A 374 7.15 -3.87 9.03
CA ASP A 374 7.53 -2.84 8.06
C ASP A 374 6.79 -3.03 6.74
N LEU A 375 6.42 -4.28 6.43
CA LEU A 375 5.67 -4.68 5.26
C LEU A 375 4.52 -5.57 5.70
N GLN A 376 3.29 -5.12 5.55
CA GLN A 376 2.08 -5.88 5.87
C GLN A 376 1.29 -6.17 4.60
N ARG A 377 0.85 -7.42 4.42
CA ARG A 377 -0.14 -7.70 3.39
C ARG A 377 -1.55 -7.38 3.88
N ILE A 378 -2.29 -6.56 3.15
CA ILE A 378 -3.61 -6.06 3.55
C ILE A 378 -4.63 -6.41 2.47
N ALA A 379 -5.72 -7.07 2.89
CA ALA A 379 -6.83 -7.38 1.98
C ALA A 379 -7.55 -6.09 1.53
N THR A 380 -7.99 -6.07 0.28
CA THR A 380 -8.87 -5.03 -0.27
C THR A 380 -10.24 -5.05 0.44
N PRO A 381 -10.99 -3.93 0.43
CA PRO A 381 -12.39 -3.93 0.88
C PRO A 381 -13.25 -4.99 0.18
N SER A 382 -13.06 -5.19 -1.12
CA SER A 382 -13.74 -6.24 -1.89
C SER A 382 -13.41 -7.64 -1.35
N GLU A 383 -12.17 -7.93 -1.00
CA GLU A 383 -11.78 -9.21 -0.42
C GLU A 383 -12.33 -9.42 0.99
N VAL A 384 -12.37 -8.37 1.81
CA VAL A 384 -12.95 -8.44 3.17
C VAL A 384 -14.42 -8.87 3.09
N LEU A 385 -15.18 -8.19 2.23
CA LEU A 385 -16.60 -8.44 2.03
C LEU A 385 -16.85 -9.82 1.39
N ASN A 386 -16.09 -10.19 0.36
CA ASN A 386 -16.25 -11.48 -0.33
C ASN A 386 -15.81 -12.68 0.52
N SER A 387 -14.78 -12.52 1.35
CA SER A 387 -14.28 -13.59 2.22
C SER A 387 -15.00 -13.68 3.57
N ALA A 388 -15.81 -12.67 3.90
CA ALA A 388 -16.43 -12.48 5.21
C ALA A 388 -15.40 -12.48 6.35
N SER A 389 -14.21 -11.89 6.11
CA SER A 389 -13.13 -11.86 7.09
C SER A 389 -12.20 -10.67 6.92
N GLY A 390 -11.72 -10.12 8.03
CA GLY A 390 -10.72 -9.05 8.00
C GLY A 390 -10.05 -8.80 9.35
N LEU A 391 -8.91 -8.10 9.30
CA LEU A 391 -8.19 -7.51 10.42
C LEU A 391 -8.62 -6.08 10.71
N CYS A 392 -8.09 -5.48 11.78
CA CYS A 392 -8.42 -4.11 12.19
C CYS A 392 -8.23 -3.10 11.06
N VAL A 393 -7.08 -3.12 10.38
CA VAL A 393 -6.81 -2.22 9.25
C VAL A 393 -7.71 -2.52 8.05
N GLU A 394 -7.98 -3.79 7.77
CA GLU A 394 -8.78 -4.23 6.63
C GLU A 394 -10.26 -3.84 6.81
N THR A 395 -10.82 -3.98 8.01
CA THR A 395 -12.18 -3.53 8.31
C THR A 395 -12.26 -2.02 8.42
N ALA A 396 -11.20 -1.35 8.90
CA ALA A 396 -11.13 0.12 8.94
C ALA A 396 -11.14 0.73 7.53
N VAL A 397 -10.31 0.23 6.61
CA VAL A 397 -10.31 0.73 5.21
C VAL A 397 -11.61 0.38 4.48
N THR A 398 -12.24 -0.76 4.78
CA THR A 398 -13.56 -1.12 4.23
C THR A 398 -14.62 -0.12 4.68
N MET A 399 -14.65 0.21 5.98
CA MET A 399 -15.58 1.18 6.53
C MET A 399 -15.31 2.59 6.00
N ALA A 400 -14.04 3.01 5.92
CA ALA A 400 -13.65 4.30 5.34
C ALA A 400 -14.07 4.42 3.87
N SER A 401 -13.91 3.36 3.08
CA SER A 401 -14.33 3.32 1.68
C SER A 401 -15.84 3.52 1.52
N ALA A 402 -16.65 2.85 2.35
CA ALA A 402 -18.10 3.03 2.34
C ALA A 402 -18.53 4.45 2.74
N LEU A 403 -17.87 5.05 3.72
CA LEU A 403 -18.12 6.44 4.13
C LEU A 403 -17.75 7.45 3.02
N GLN A 404 -16.57 7.30 2.40
CA GLN A 404 -16.15 8.16 1.30
C GLN A 404 -17.03 8.03 0.06
N ALA A 405 -17.52 6.81 -0.24
CA ALA A 405 -18.48 6.59 -1.31
C ALA A 405 -19.80 7.38 -1.13
N MET A 406 -20.11 7.76 0.12
CA MET A 406 -21.24 8.62 0.46
C MET A 406 -20.86 10.11 0.63
N ASN A 407 -19.65 10.49 0.21
CA ASN A 407 -19.07 11.83 0.36
C ASN A 407 -19.09 12.30 1.83
N MET A 408 -18.85 11.37 2.76
CA MET A 408 -18.64 11.64 4.17
C MET A 408 -17.14 11.72 4.47
N HIS A 409 -16.76 12.58 5.40
CA HIS A 409 -15.35 12.83 5.72
C HIS A 409 -14.85 11.76 6.68
N ALA A 410 -14.17 10.75 6.13
CA ALA A 410 -13.58 9.65 6.87
C ALA A 410 -12.09 9.92 7.17
N VAL A 411 -11.65 9.46 8.34
CA VAL A 411 -10.26 9.56 8.79
C VAL A 411 -9.83 8.22 9.34
N LEU A 412 -8.73 7.65 8.84
CA LEU A 412 -8.13 6.45 9.43
C LEU A 412 -7.28 6.84 10.63
N ILE A 413 -7.38 6.08 11.72
CA ILE A 413 -6.63 6.30 12.95
C ILE A 413 -5.72 5.10 13.17
N LEU A 414 -4.43 5.31 12.97
CA LEU A 414 -3.41 4.35 13.34
C LEU A 414 -3.00 4.59 14.78
N LEU A 415 -2.98 3.51 15.56
CA LEU A 415 -2.43 3.49 16.91
C LEU A 415 -1.55 2.25 17.07
N PRO A 416 -0.72 2.14 18.12
CA PRO A 416 0.22 1.04 18.24
C PRO A 416 -0.46 -0.33 18.17
N GLY A 417 -0.27 -1.05 17.05
CA GLY A 417 -0.80 -2.38 16.80
C GLY A 417 -2.29 -2.45 16.46
N HIS A 418 -2.96 -1.32 16.19
CA HIS A 418 -4.39 -1.29 15.89
C HIS A 418 -4.75 -0.18 14.90
N CYS A 419 -5.90 -0.31 14.25
CA CYS A 419 -6.41 0.66 13.29
C CYS A 419 -7.92 0.81 13.50
N GLN A 420 -8.37 2.06 13.48
CA GLN A 420 -9.78 2.45 13.61
C GLN A 420 -10.13 3.44 12.52
N VAL A 421 -11.41 3.75 12.38
CA VAL A 421 -11.88 4.81 11.49
C VAL A 421 -12.70 5.82 12.28
N ALA A 422 -12.58 7.09 11.93
CA ALA A 422 -13.44 8.14 12.40
C ALA A 422 -14.22 8.76 11.24
N VAL A 423 -15.39 9.30 11.52
CA VAL A 423 -16.20 10.05 10.56
C VAL A 423 -16.61 11.38 11.17
N GLU A 424 -16.46 12.46 10.41
CA GLU A 424 -16.90 13.77 10.87
C GLU A 424 -18.42 13.76 11.07
N THR A 425 -18.88 14.31 12.19
CA THR A 425 -20.30 14.35 12.59
C THR A 425 -21.16 15.08 11.55
N TRP A 426 -20.59 16.05 10.86
CA TRP A 426 -21.15 16.72 9.71
C TRP A 426 -20.06 17.43 8.91
N TYR A 427 -20.35 17.83 7.67
CA TYR A 427 -19.40 18.55 6.84
C TYR A 427 -18.85 19.81 7.54
N GLY A 428 -17.57 19.80 7.88
CA GLY A 428 -16.84 20.93 8.44
C GLY A 428 -17.15 21.25 9.91
N SER A 429 -17.74 20.32 10.66
CA SER A 429 -18.00 20.51 12.10
C SER A 429 -16.71 20.47 12.94
N GLY A 430 -15.72 19.66 12.54
CA GLY A 430 -14.51 19.37 13.30
C GLY A 430 -14.71 18.45 14.52
N ASP A 431 -15.91 17.87 14.67
CA ASP A 431 -16.26 16.90 15.69
C ASP A 431 -16.44 15.52 15.04
N TYR A 432 -15.94 14.45 15.67
CA TYR A 432 -15.83 13.14 15.02
C TYR A 432 -16.45 12.02 15.85
N PHE A 433 -17.13 11.09 15.18
CA PHE A 433 -17.41 9.77 15.73
C PHE A 433 -16.22 8.85 15.50
N LEU A 434 -15.80 8.14 16.54
CA LEU A 434 -14.78 7.09 16.45
C LEU A 434 -15.46 5.72 16.38
N ILE A 435 -15.12 4.93 15.36
CA ILE A 435 -15.75 3.64 15.06
C ILE A 435 -14.72 2.53 15.32
N GLU A 436 -15.05 1.65 16.27
CA GLU A 436 -14.25 0.46 16.57
C GLU A 436 -14.64 -0.68 15.62
N THR A 437 -13.94 -0.76 14.49
CA THR A 437 -14.25 -1.70 13.41
C THR A 437 -13.92 -3.16 13.73
N THR A 438 -13.39 -3.45 14.93
CA THR A 438 -13.21 -4.83 15.42
C THR A 438 -14.31 -5.30 16.36
N SER A 439 -15.20 -4.40 16.81
CA SER A 439 -16.42 -4.72 17.55
C SER A 439 -17.50 -5.37 16.65
N LEU A 440 -17.09 -6.28 15.75
CA LEU A 440 -17.95 -6.91 14.74
C LEU A 440 -19.05 -7.79 15.38
N GLU A 441 -18.75 -8.45 16.49
CA GLU A 441 -19.76 -9.24 17.21
C GLU A 441 -20.88 -8.34 17.74
N ASN A 442 -20.52 -7.23 18.38
CA ASN A 442 -21.48 -6.23 18.83
C ASN A 442 -22.22 -5.61 17.64
N ALA A 443 -21.52 -5.23 16.58
CA ALA A 443 -22.14 -4.68 15.38
C ALA A 443 -23.15 -5.66 14.76
N ALA A 444 -22.89 -6.96 14.75
CA ALA A 444 -23.82 -7.96 14.21
C ALA A 444 -25.06 -8.17 15.10
N SER A 445 -24.92 -8.02 16.42
CA SER A 445 -26.03 -8.24 17.38
C SER A 445 -26.76 -6.97 17.82
N ALA A 446 -26.28 -5.79 17.41
CA ALA A 446 -26.66 -4.51 17.97
C ALA A 446 -28.09 -4.06 17.58
N TYR A 447 -29.07 -4.57 18.33
CA TYR A 447 -30.40 -3.96 18.46
C TYR A 447 -30.55 -3.22 19.80
N THR A 448 -29.45 -3.08 20.57
CA THR A 448 -29.44 -2.48 21.90
C THR A 448 -28.48 -1.29 21.97
N GLN A 449 -28.80 -0.29 22.81
CA GLN A 449 -27.93 0.87 23.04
C GLN A 449 -26.56 0.49 23.62
N GLU A 450 -26.49 -0.60 24.39
CA GLU A 450 -25.22 -1.06 24.95
C GLU A 450 -24.27 -1.57 23.87
N ASP A 451 -24.76 -2.36 22.90
CA ASP A 451 -23.94 -2.82 21.79
C ASP A 451 -23.53 -1.66 20.87
N LEU A 452 -24.42 -0.68 20.70
CA LEU A 452 -24.16 0.54 19.92
C LEU A 452 -22.96 1.32 20.46
N ASP A 453 -22.83 1.42 21.78
CA ASP A 453 -21.76 2.17 22.45
C ASP A 453 -20.36 1.50 22.32
N TYR A 454 -20.32 0.19 22.01
CA TYR A 454 -19.08 -0.54 21.72
C TYR A 454 -18.60 -0.39 20.27
N VAL A 455 -19.51 -0.04 19.35
CA VAL A 455 -19.21 0.08 17.92
C VAL A 455 -18.87 1.51 17.56
N ILE A 456 -19.71 2.46 17.97
CA ILE A 456 -19.43 3.89 17.85
C ILE A 456 -19.22 4.41 19.27
N LEU A 457 -17.99 4.78 19.58
CA LEU A 457 -17.61 5.14 20.94
C LEU A 457 -18.43 6.36 21.40
N THR A 458 -18.95 6.25 22.62
CA THR A 458 -20.28 6.73 23.09
C THR A 458 -20.59 8.24 22.94
N TYR A 459 -19.61 9.07 22.57
CA TYR A 459 -19.84 10.49 22.28
C TYR A 459 -18.94 10.94 21.13
N PRO A 460 -19.44 11.81 20.23
CA PRO A 460 -18.55 12.44 19.27
C PRO A 460 -17.49 13.21 20.06
N TYR A 461 -16.24 13.01 19.68
CA TYR A 461 -15.14 13.76 20.26
C TYR A 461 -15.30 15.18 19.76
N THR A 462 -15.48 16.13 20.68
CA THR A 462 -15.37 17.54 20.35
C THR A 462 -14.01 17.81 19.76
N LYS A 463 -13.85 18.88 18.99
CA LYS A 463 -12.55 19.29 18.43
C LYS A 463 -11.38 19.25 19.42
N ASP A 464 -11.58 19.66 20.67
CA ASP A 464 -10.53 19.67 21.69
C ASP A 464 -10.27 18.28 22.29
N GLU A 465 -11.31 17.46 22.48
CA GLU A 465 -11.16 16.06 22.87
C GLU A 465 -10.49 15.24 21.77
N TRP A 466 -10.81 15.51 20.50
CA TRP A 466 -10.17 14.88 19.34
C TRP A 466 -8.69 15.21 19.27
N ARG A 467 -8.33 16.49 19.48
CA ARG A 467 -6.93 16.90 19.59
C ARG A 467 -6.21 16.21 20.74
N ALA A 468 -6.85 16.10 21.90
CA ALA A 468 -6.27 15.41 23.05
C ALA A 468 -6.10 13.91 22.78
N TYR A 469 -7.06 13.29 22.11
CA TYR A 469 -7.02 11.89 21.69
C TYR A 469 -5.84 11.63 20.74
N LEU A 470 -5.67 12.47 19.72
CA LEU A 470 -4.59 12.35 18.75
C LEU A 470 -3.22 12.80 19.27
N ALA A 471 -3.15 13.56 20.36
CA ALA A 471 -1.88 13.99 20.97
C ALA A 471 -1.16 12.86 21.73
N GLN A 472 -1.73 11.66 21.78
CA GLN A 472 -1.12 10.49 22.39
C GLN A 472 0.04 9.96 21.56
N ASP A 473 1.08 9.45 22.23
CA ASP A 473 2.26 8.92 21.57
C ASP A 473 1.91 7.72 20.66
N GLY A 474 2.35 7.80 19.39
CA GLY A 474 2.15 6.74 18.39
C GLY A 474 0.79 6.76 17.71
N TYR A 475 0.01 7.84 17.86
CA TYR A 475 -1.26 8.03 17.15
C TYR A 475 -1.02 8.83 15.87
N THR A 476 -1.52 8.30 14.75
CA THR A 476 -1.53 9.00 13.45
C THR A 476 -2.96 9.06 12.95
N ALA A 477 -3.42 10.25 12.57
CA ALA A 477 -4.67 10.43 11.84
C ALA A 477 -4.37 10.69 10.37
N ILE A 478 -5.00 9.91 9.49
CA ILE A 478 -4.84 10.00 8.04
C ILE A 478 -6.19 10.39 7.47
N ASP A 479 -6.27 11.61 6.97
CA ASP A 479 -7.44 12.13 6.28
C ASP A 479 -7.57 11.43 4.92
N CYS A 480 -8.69 10.72 4.71
CA CYS A 480 -8.90 9.94 3.50
C CYS A 480 -9.03 10.81 2.24
N ASP A 481 -9.32 12.11 2.38
CA ASP A 481 -9.43 13.05 1.26
C ASP A 481 -8.04 13.48 0.73
N LEU A 482 -6.95 13.12 1.43
CA LEU A 482 -5.58 13.38 0.99
C LEU A 482 -5.14 12.49 -0.18
N SER A 483 -5.81 11.37 -0.44
CA SER A 483 -5.42 10.43 -1.50
C SER A 483 -5.21 11.13 -2.85
N GLN A 484 -6.13 12.03 -3.22
CA GLN A 484 -6.05 12.81 -4.46
C GLN A 484 -4.90 13.82 -4.43
N GLN A 485 -4.67 14.49 -3.31
CA GLN A 485 -3.61 15.50 -3.16
C GLN A 485 -2.22 14.87 -3.22
N LEU A 486 -2.09 13.69 -2.62
CA LEU A 486 -0.87 12.89 -2.59
C LEU A 486 -0.69 12.01 -3.84
N GLN A 487 -1.65 12.04 -4.78
CA GLN A 487 -1.64 11.24 -6.00
C GLN A 487 -1.53 9.73 -5.76
N ILE A 488 -2.06 9.27 -4.62
CA ILE A 488 -2.11 7.86 -4.25
C ILE A 488 -3.18 7.19 -5.11
N MET A 489 -2.81 6.06 -5.72
CA MET A 489 -3.73 5.30 -6.57
C MET A 489 -4.45 4.24 -5.74
N SER A 490 -5.76 4.14 -5.92
CA SER A 490 -6.54 2.98 -5.46
C SER A 490 -5.90 1.70 -5.98
N ILE A 491 -5.81 0.68 -5.12
CA ILE A 491 -5.34 -0.63 -5.55
C ILE A 491 -6.35 -1.33 -6.46
N ASP A 492 -7.65 -1.03 -6.33
CA ASP A 492 -8.76 -1.56 -7.14
C ASP A 492 -9.19 -0.61 -8.25
#